data_AF-A0A7S2BPG0-F1
#
_entry.id   AF-A0A7S2BPG0-F1
#
_cell.length_a   1.000
_cell.length_b   1.000
_cell.length_c   1.000
_cell.angle_alpha   90.00
_cell.angle_beta   90.00
_cell.angle_gamma   90.00
#
_symmetry.space_group_name_H-M   'P 1'
#
loop_
_entity.id
_entity.type
_entity.pdbx_description
1 polymer ?
#
loop_
_entity_poly.entity_id
_entity_poly.type
_entity_poly.pdbx_seq_one_letter_code
_entity_poly.pdbx_strand_id
1 'polypeptide(L)'
;GAEIIATTFAFGGIFGCTMYGTADALDMETGQTYTEYVLRCQWGESFPSMKPWIVARRYREFCALDSSLKYAFPDLAEYLPGLPRKHIFGTLSSDTVNVRQRQLEDYLTRLMTDEKLAVTMKSAQIDEFLMISQRIKLIQETGQSVPNMQDDTDIISIPPGKIIQLLSAADAQEAFEANNYSERPLTSAELALLEADVLTLSNLTENLDPKVPISRGTKKLASLCQKEWPKLKATGCVDGHNSSLVPRALQLDEDLTRIASTLSTIATLKCIGCT
;
A
#
# COMPACT_ATOMS: atom_id res chain seq x y z
N GLY A 1 -12.34 7.17 -13.45
CA GLY A 1 -11.47 8.10 -14.22
C GLY A 1 -10.04 7.74 -13.88
N ALA A 2 -9.14 7.75 -14.85
CA ALA A 2 -7.74 7.39 -14.61
C ALA A 2 -7.14 8.34 -13.55
N GLU A 3 -6.71 7.77 -12.44
CA GLU A 3 -5.95 8.47 -11.40
C GLU A 3 -4.66 8.99 -12.07
N ILE A 4 -4.41 10.30 -12.03
CA ILE A 4 -3.24 10.89 -12.69
C ILE A 4 -2.03 10.52 -11.83
N ILE A 5 -1.30 9.50 -12.25
CA ILE A 5 -0.04 9.11 -11.60
C ILE A 5 1.07 9.95 -12.21
N ALA A 6 1.67 10.82 -11.42
CA ALA A 6 2.93 11.45 -11.79
C ALA A 6 3.99 10.35 -11.92
N THR A 7 4.54 10.18 -13.12
CA THR A 7 5.51 9.12 -13.45
C THR A 7 6.75 9.71 -14.07
N THR A 8 7.89 9.07 -13.79
CA THR A 8 9.20 9.48 -14.31
C THR A 8 10.11 8.27 -14.45
N PHE A 9 11.17 8.39 -15.25
CA PHE A 9 12.18 7.34 -15.35
C PHE A 9 13.26 7.56 -14.29
N ALA A 10 13.27 6.71 -13.27
CA ALA A 10 14.20 6.80 -12.15
C ALA A 10 14.57 5.40 -11.64
N PHE A 11 15.75 5.28 -11.04
CA PHE A 11 16.24 4.02 -10.44
C PHE A 11 16.20 2.81 -11.39
N GLY A 12 16.51 3.03 -12.68
CA GLY A 12 16.55 1.97 -13.69
C GLY A 12 15.19 1.47 -14.18
N GLY A 13 14.09 2.16 -13.85
CA GLY A 13 12.74 1.79 -14.28
C GLY A 13 11.77 2.97 -14.30
N ILE A 14 10.49 2.65 -14.39
CA ILE A 14 9.39 3.61 -14.31
C ILE A 14 9.00 3.72 -12.84
N PHE A 15 9.16 4.91 -12.27
CA PHE A 15 8.71 5.25 -10.93
C PHE A 15 7.46 6.11 -11.01
N GLY A 16 6.51 5.90 -10.11
CA GLY A 16 5.37 6.78 -9.92
C GLY A 16 5.05 6.99 -8.44
N CYS A 17 4.51 8.16 -8.12
CA CYS A 17 4.05 8.48 -6.77
C CYS A 17 2.76 9.32 -6.85
N THR A 18 1.79 8.99 -6.01
CA THR A 18 0.55 9.79 -5.83
C THR A 18 0.24 10.00 -4.36
N MET A 19 -0.48 11.09 -4.07
CA MET A 19 -1.02 11.31 -2.74
C MET A 19 -2.26 10.44 -2.57
N TYR A 20 -2.18 9.46 -1.69
CA TYR A 20 -3.26 8.51 -1.44
C TYR A 20 -4.27 9.06 -0.43
N GLY A 21 -3.81 9.76 0.60
CA GLY A 21 -4.69 10.27 1.64
C GLY A 21 -3.96 10.85 2.84
N THR A 22 -4.66 10.92 3.96
CA THR A 22 -4.09 11.29 5.26
C THR A 22 -4.50 10.29 6.31
N ALA A 23 -3.65 10.12 7.30
CA ALA A 23 -3.94 9.33 8.49
C ALA A 23 -3.51 10.15 9.71
N ASP A 24 -4.27 10.08 10.78
CA ASP A 24 -3.74 10.55 12.06
C ASP A 24 -2.71 9.53 12.58
N ALA A 25 -1.81 9.96 13.43
CA ALA A 25 -0.79 9.12 14.04
C ALA A 25 -0.47 9.64 15.44
N LEU A 26 -0.08 8.74 16.34
CA LEU A 26 0.33 9.09 17.69
C LEU A 26 1.86 9.05 17.80
N ASP A 27 2.45 10.15 18.26
CA ASP A 27 3.86 10.23 18.62
C ASP A 27 4.05 9.54 19.97
N MET A 28 4.66 8.34 19.98
CA MET A 28 4.77 7.50 21.17
C MET A 28 5.68 8.10 22.26
N GLU A 29 6.59 9.00 21.90
CA GLU A 29 7.49 9.67 22.84
C GLU A 29 6.79 10.82 23.56
N THR A 30 5.94 11.55 22.84
CA THR A 30 5.28 12.77 23.35
C THR A 30 3.81 12.57 23.71
N GLY A 31 3.19 11.48 23.26
CA GLY A 31 1.75 11.21 23.39
C GLY A 31 0.87 12.14 22.55
N GLN A 32 1.44 12.93 21.64
CA GLN A 32 0.70 13.90 20.83
C GLN A 32 0.27 13.29 19.49
N THR A 33 -0.95 13.60 19.07
CA THR A 33 -1.42 13.22 17.73
C THR A 33 -0.86 14.16 16.66
N TYR A 34 -0.57 13.62 15.50
CA TYR A 34 -0.13 14.36 14.32
C TYR A 34 -0.68 13.73 13.05
N THR A 35 -0.79 14.51 11.98
CA THR A 35 -1.27 13.99 10.68
C THR A 35 -0.11 13.55 9.80
N GLU A 36 -0.22 12.35 9.27
CA GLU A 36 0.61 11.77 8.20
C GLU A 36 -0.09 11.91 6.86
N TYR A 37 0.72 12.17 5.83
CA TYR A 37 0.32 12.20 4.44
C TYR A 37 0.77 10.88 3.83
N VAL A 38 -0.21 10.13 3.32
CA VAL A 38 -0.01 8.78 2.80
C VAL A 38 0.24 8.88 1.30
N LEU A 39 1.37 8.34 0.87
CA LEU A 39 1.85 8.34 -0.50
C LEU A 39 1.81 6.92 -1.03
N ARG A 40 1.26 6.75 -2.22
CA ARG A 40 1.33 5.49 -2.98
C ARG A 40 2.44 5.60 -4.01
N CYS A 41 3.55 4.96 -3.71
CA CYS A 41 4.68 4.81 -4.61
C CYS A 41 4.52 3.54 -5.45
N GLN A 42 5.14 3.49 -6.62
CA GLN A 42 5.17 2.29 -7.45
C GLN A 42 6.36 2.30 -8.38
N TRP A 43 6.92 1.13 -8.65
CA TRP A 43 8.07 0.98 -9.52
C TRP A 43 8.03 -0.33 -10.30
N GLY A 44 8.53 -0.31 -11.54
CA GLY A 44 8.77 -1.50 -12.34
C GLY A 44 9.66 -1.19 -13.55
N GLU A 45 10.25 -2.22 -14.16
CA GLU A 45 11.03 -2.08 -15.40
C GLU A 45 10.15 -1.61 -16.58
N SER A 46 8.85 -1.89 -16.49
CA SER A 46 7.80 -1.49 -17.44
C SER A 46 6.48 -1.23 -16.69
N PHE A 47 5.55 -0.50 -17.32
CA PHE A 47 4.22 -0.21 -16.72
C PHE A 47 3.48 -1.47 -16.25
N PRO A 48 3.45 -2.59 -17.00
CA PRO A 48 2.78 -3.82 -16.54
C PRO A 48 3.44 -4.47 -15.32
N SER A 49 4.75 -4.25 -15.12
CA SER A 49 5.52 -4.83 -14.02
C SER A 49 5.53 -3.97 -12.76
N MET A 50 4.84 -2.83 -12.76
CA MET A 50 4.87 -1.90 -11.63
C MET A 50 4.24 -2.53 -10.39
N LYS A 51 5.01 -2.59 -9.30
CA LYS A 51 4.53 -3.03 -7.98
C LYS A 51 4.48 -1.81 -7.04
N PRO A 52 3.35 -1.58 -6.36
CA PRO A 52 3.18 -0.43 -5.47
C PRO A 52 3.69 -0.68 -4.06
N TRP A 53 3.97 0.40 -3.33
CA TRP A 53 4.12 0.41 -1.87
C TRP A 53 3.62 1.71 -1.27
N ILE A 54 3.23 1.66 0.01
CA ILE A 54 2.80 2.84 0.77
C ILE A 54 3.95 3.42 1.59
N VAL A 55 4.02 4.76 1.62
CA VAL A 55 4.89 5.55 2.49
C VAL A 55 4.02 6.57 3.23
N ALA A 56 4.22 6.73 4.53
CA ALA A 56 3.55 7.75 5.32
C ALA A 56 4.58 8.75 5.84
N ARG A 57 4.32 10.05 5.64
CA ARG A 57 5.22 11.13 6.08
C ARG A 57 4.42 12.27 6.68
N ARG A 58 4.84 12.79 7.83
CA ARG A 58 4.24 14.00 8.40
C ARG A 58 4.82 15.26 7.76
N TYR A 59 4.08 16.35 7.79
CA TYR A 59 4.46 17.61 7.14
C TYR A 59 5.88 18.11 7.47
N ARG A 60 6.36 17.94 8.71
CA ARG A 60 7.73 18.35 9.08
C ARG A 60 8.81 17.61 8.30
N GLU A 61 8.56 16.37 7.90
CA GLU A 61 9.50 15.58 7.10
C GLU A 61 9.56 16.09 5.67
N PHE A 62 8.44 16.57 5.10
CA PHE A 62 8.46 17.28 3.82
C PHE A 62 9.30 18.56 3.91
N CYS A 63 9.21 19.33 5.01
CA CYS A 63 10.08 20.48 5.23
C CYS A 63 11.57 20.10 5.29
N ALA A 64 11.88 18.98 5.95
CA ALA A 64 13.25 18.48 6.04
C ALA A 64 13.77 18.00 4.67
N LEU A 65 12.92 17.33 3.88
CA LEU A 65 13.22 16.95 2.50
C LEU A 65 13.54 18.18 1.65
N ASP A 66 12.65 19.19 1.62
CA ASP A 66 12.83 20.40 0.83
C ASP A 66 14.11 21.16 1.20
N SER A 67 14.40 21.26 2.50
CA SER A 67 15.64 21.87 2.99
C SER A 67 16.88 21.08 2.54
N SER A 68 16.81 19.75 2.63
CA SER A 68 17.90 18.86 2.22
C SER A 68 18.13 18.90 0.70
N LEU A 69 17.07 19.00 -0.09
CA LEU A 69 17.15 19.15 -1.55
C LEU A 69 17.78 20.50 -1.94
N LYS A 70 17.37 21.60 -1.31
CA LYS A 70 17.97 22.93 -1.54
C LYS A 70 19.46 22.95 -1.18
N TYR A 71 19.84 22.24 -0.13
CA TYR A 71 21.24 22.12 0.27
C TYR A 71 22.06 21.28 -0.71
N ALA A 72 21.52 20.13 -1.17
CA ALA A 72 22.20 19.24 -2.09
C ALA A 72 22.25 19.76 -3.53
N PHE A 73 21.26 20.57 -3.94
CA PHE A 73 21.10 21.11 -5.29
C PHE A 73 20.87 22.63 -5.24
N PRO A 74 21.86 23.43 -4.81
CA PRO A 74 21.69 24.87 -4.62
C PRO A 74 21.31 25.60 -5.92
N ASP A 75 21.86 25.17 -7.06
CA ASP A 75 21.53 25.73 -8.39
C ASP A 75 20.08 25.47 -8.81
N LEU A 76 19.43 24.46 -8.22
CA LEU A 76 18.04 24.12 -8.49
C LEU A 76 17.06 24.71 -7.44
N ALA A 77 17.58 25.34 -6.39
CA ALA A 77 16.79 25.80 -5.26
C ALA A 77 15.69 26.81 -5.66
N GLU A 78 15.93 27.62 -6.70
CA GLU A 78 14.96 28.58 -7.23
C GLU A 78 13.84 27.93 -8.06
N TYR A 79 14.08 26.73 -8.59
CA TYR A 79 13.11 25.96 -9.38
C TYR A 79 12.29 25.00 -8.51
N LEU A 80 12.75 24.69 -7.30
CA LEU A 80 12.01 23.81 -6.40
C LEU A 80 10.63 24.40 -6.06
N PRO A 81 9.56 23.58 -6.15
CA PRO A 81 8.21 24.03 -5.85
C PRO A 81 8.11 24.53 -4.40
N GLY A 82 7.34 25.58 -4.18
CA GLY A 82 7.15 26.12 -2.83
C GLY A 82 6.37 25.15 -1.96
N LEU A 83 6.94 24.75 -0.82
CA LEU A 83 6.18 24.03 0.20
C LEU A 83 5.05 24.91 0.75
N PRO A 84 3.91 24.31 1.13
CA PRO A 84 2.83 25.05 1.76
C PRO A 84 3.33 25.69 3.04
N ARG A 85 3.04 26.98 3.25
CA ARG A 85 3.51 27.71 4.43
C ARG A 85 2.85 27.17 5.69
N LYS A 86 3.59 27.13 6.81
CA LYS A 86 3.00 26.90 8.13
C LYS A 86 1.96 28.00 8.39
N HIS A 87 0.69 27.64 8.53
CA HIS A 87 -0.30 28.57 9.06
C HIS A 87 0.07 28.84 10.53
N ILE A 88 0.41 30.09 10.82
CA ILE A 88 0.81 30.54 12.17
C ILE A 88 -0.43 30.72 13.08
N PHE A 89 -1.63 30.73 12.50
CA PHE A 89 -2.90 30.86 13.20
C PHE A 89 -3.88 29.79 12.67
N GLY A 90 -4.19 28.80 13.49
CA GLY A 90 -5.21 27.79 13.21
C GLY A 90 -4.88 26.43 13.81
N THR A 91 -5.80 25.92 14.63
CA THR A 91 -5.87 24.51 15.04
C THR A 91 -5.86 23.61 13.79
N LEU A 92 -5.37 22.37 13.90
CA LEU A 92 -5.45 21.32 12.87
C LEU A 92 -6.91 21.02 12.49
N SER A 93 -7.55 21.91 11.75
CA SER A 93 -8.87 21.67 11.17
C SER A 93 -8.72 20.72 9.98
N SER A 94 -9.75 19.90 9.72
CA SER A 94 -9.84 19.05 8.54
C SER A 94 -9.58 19.81 7.24
N ASP A 95 -10.03 21.07 7.16
CA ASP A 95 -9.79 21.95 6.01
C ASP A 95 -8.31 22.27 5.82
N THR A 96 -7.58 22.51 6.91
CA THR A 96 -6.13 22.76 6.86
C THR A 96 -5.37 21.52 6.37
N VAL A 97 -5.80 20.34 6.80
CA VAL A 97 -5.22 19.06 6.37
C VAL A 97 -5.45 18.82 4.88
N ASN A 98 -6.70 18.99 4.41
CA ASN A 98 -7.07 18.80 3.01
C ASN A 98 -6.36 19.77 2.06
N VAL A 99 -6.28 21.05 2.42
CA VAL A 99 -5.53 22.05 1.63
C VAL A 99 -4.06 21.68 1.57
N ARG A 100 -3.47 21.30 2.71
CA ARG A 100 -2.06 20.91 2.78
C ARG A 100 -1.78 19.63 1.99
N GLN A 101 -2.67 18.65 2.03
CA GLN A 101 -2.56 17.42 1.24
C GLN A 101 -2.43 17.74 -0.25
N ARG A 102 -3.34 18.55 -0.81
CA ARG A 102 -3.29 18.96 -2.22
C ARG A 102 -2.00 19.71 -2.58
N GLN A 103 -1.51 20.56 -1.67
CA GLN A 103 -0.27 21.32 -1.90
C GLN A 103 0.97 20.43 -1.86
N LEU A 104 1.00 19.42 -0.99
CA LEU A 104 2.09 18.44 -0.95
C LEU A 104 2.05 17.49 -2.16
N GLU A 105 0.86 17.16 -2.64
CA GLU A 105 0.68 16.42 -3.88
C GLU A 105 1.21 17.19 -5.10
N ASP A 106 0.86 18.48 -5.23
CA ASP A 106 1.41 19.36 -6.29
C ASP A 106 2.93 19.49 -6.18
N TYR A 107 3.47 19.62 -4.96
CA TYR A 107 4.91 19.66 -4.70
C TYR A 107 5.62 18.40 -5.24
N LEU A 108 5.15 17.21 -4.88
CA LEU A 108 5.74 15.94 -5.34
C LEU A 108 5.56 15.72 -6.84
N THR A 109 4.38 16.05 -7.38
CA THR A 109 4.09 15.97 -8.81
C THR A 109 5.11 16.78 -9.59
N ARG A 110 5.32 18.05 -9.21
CA ARG A 110 6.28 18.93 -9.89
C ARG A 110 7.73 18.44 -9.77
N LEU A 111 8.13 17.93 -8.61
CA LEU A 111 9.45 17.31 -8.44
C LEU A 111 9.69 16.17 -9.45
N MET A 112 8.66 15.39 -9.75
CA MET A 112 8.75 14.25 -10.67
C MET A 112 8.62 14.62 -12.15
N THR A 113 7.77 15.60 -12.48
CA THR A 113 7.40 15.90 -13.86
C THR A 113 8.17 17.08 -14.46
N ASP A 114 8.76 17.96 -13.65
CA ASP A 114 9.59 19.05 -14.16
C ASP A 114 10.96 18.51 -14.60
N GLU A 115 11.29 18.70 -15.88
CA GLU A 115 12.54 18.27 -16.49
C GLU A 115 13.78 18.81 -15.74
N LYS A 116 13.71 20.05 -15.22
CA LYS A 116 14.81 20.65 -14.47
C LYS A 116 15.04 19.97 -13.12
N LEU A 117 13.98 19.40 -12.53
CA LEU A 117 14.01 18.77 -11.22
C LEU A 117 14.19 17.25 -11.31
N ALA A 118 14.10 16.66 -12.50
CA ALA A 118 14.26 15.22 -12.71
C ALA A 118 15.56 14.63 -12.16
N VAL A 119 16.65 15.42 -12.07
CA VAL A 119 17.91 14.98 -11.43
C VAL A 119 17.75 14.73 -9.93
N THR A 120 16.88 15.48 -9.25
CA THR A 120 16.62 15.33 -7.81
C THR A 120 15.95 14.00 -7.49
N MET A 121 15.20 13.44 -8.44
CA MET A 121 14.54 12.13 -8.28
C MET A 121 15.52 10.97 -8.11
N LYS A 122 16.79 11.13 -8.51
CA LYS A 122 17.85 10.12 -8.34
C LYS A 122 18.71 10.37 -7.10
N SER A 123 18.33 11.33 -6.25
CA SER A 123 19.09 11.72 -5.07
C SER A 123 18.84 10.79 -3.88
N ALA A 124 19.81 10.73 -2.97
CA ALA A 124 19.67 9.98 -1.72
C ALA A 124 18.53 10.52 -0.84
N GLN A 125 18.26 11.83 -0.91
CA GLN A 125 17.20 12.48 -0.14
C GLN A 125 15.81 11.97 -0.55
N ILE A 126 15.55 11.87 -1.85
CA ILE A 126 14.29 11.32 -2.38
C ILE A 126 14.20 9.81 -2.11
N ASP A 127 15.32 9.10 -2.31
CA ASP A 127 15.38 7.66 -2.05
C ASP A 127 15.00 7.31 -0.60
N GLU A 128 15.62 7.97 0.38
CA GLU A 128 15.32 7.76 1.80
C GLU A 128 13.88 8.18 2.15
N PHE A 129 13.44 9.33 1.64
CA PHE A 129 12.10 9.85 1.93
C PHE A 129 10.99 8.91 1.41
N LEU A 130 11.15 8.34 0.22
CA LEU A 130 10.16 7.44 -0.41
C LEU A 130 10.50 5.94 -0.27
N MET A 131 11.58 5.61 0.44
CA MET A 131 12.08 4.24 0.66
C MET A 131 12.30 3.45 -0.64
N ILE A 132 12.84 4.09 -1.69
CA ILE A 132 12.80 3.56 -3.06
C ILE A 132 13.72 2.34 -3.23
N SER A 133 15.01 2.48 -2.98
CA SER A 133 16.02 1.43 -3.20
C SER A 133 15.72 0.18 -2.38
N GLN A 134 15.28 0.36 -1.13
CA GLN A 134 14.86 -0.75 -0.27
C GLN A 134 13.70 -1.53 -0.90
N ARG A 135 12.71 -0.83 -1.45
CA ARG A 135 11.51 -1.45 -2.04
C ARG A 135 11.79 -2.08 -3.40
N ILE A 136 12.60 -1.44 -4.25
CA ILE A 136 13.02 -2.01 -5.53
C ILE A 136 13.72 -3.34 -5.33
N LYS A 137 14.64 -3.43 -4.35
CA LYS A 137 15.35 -4.67 -4.04
C LYS A 137 14.39 -5.80 -3.66
N LEU A 138 13.40 -5.52 -2.81
CA LEU A 138 12.37 -6.50 -2.43
C LEU A 138 11.52 -6.94 -3.63
N ILE A 139 11.14 -6.02 -4.51
CA ILE A 139 10.37 -6.32 -5.73
C ILE A 139 11.16 -7.27 -6.65
N GLN A 140 12.46 -7.01 -6.82
CA GLN A 140 13.34 -7.84 -7.64
C GLN A 140 13.58 -9.23 -7.04
N GLU A 141 13.73 -9.33 -5.72
CA GLU A 141 13.92 -10.61 -5.02
C GLU A 141 12.65 -11.47 -5.02
N THR A 142 11.47 -10.86 -4.89
CA THR A 142 10.18 -11.57 -4.87
C THR A 142 9.85 -12.21 -6.22
N GLY A 143 10.38 -11.69 -7.33
CA GLY A 143 10.22 -12.26 -8.66
C GLY A 143 10.97 -13.58 -8.91
N GLN A 144 11.77 -14.10 -7.96
CA GLN A 144 12.72 -15.19 -8.21
C GLN A 144 12.51 -16.50 -7.39
N SER A 145 11.49 -16.65 -6.54
CA SER A 145 11.38 -17.85 -5.67
C SER A 145 10.03 -18.58 -5.74
N VAL A 146 10.04 -19.84 -6.21
CA VAL A 146 8.94 -20.81 -6.10
C VAL A 146 9.40 -21.99 -5.22
N PRO A 147 8.83 -22.23 -4.03
CA PRO A 147 9.03 -23.48 -3.30
C PRO A 147 7.92 -24.48 -3.64
N ASN A 148 8.34 -25.64 -4.11
CA ASN A 148 7.54 -26.81 -4.45
C ASN A 148 7.18 -27.58 -3.16
N MET A 149 5.91 -27.82 -2.84
CA MET A 149 5.54 -28.79 -1.80
C MET A 149 4.26 -29.58 -2.14
N GLN A 150 4.37 -30.88 -1.88
CA GLN A 150 3.55 -31.98 -2.37
C GLN A 150 2.15 -32.07 -1.74
N ASP A 151 1.30 -32.66 -2.57
CA ASP A 151 -0.14 -32.92 -2.45
C ASP A 151 -0.45 -33.96 -1.37
N ASP A 152 -1.37 -33.64 -0.45
CA ASP A 152 -2.04 -34.63 0.41
C ASP A 152 -3.55 -34.37 0.35
N THR A 153 -4.23 -35.26 -0.37
CA THR A 153 -5.66 -35.21 -0.69
C THR A 153 -6.48 -35.83 0.44
N ASP A 154 -7.33 -35.02 1.07
CA ASP A 154 -8.53 -35.51 1.74
C ASP A 154 -9.74 -34.66 1.34
N ILE A 155 -10.86 -35.33 1.09
CA ILE A 155 -12.06 -34.77 0.45
C ILE A 155 -13.00 -34.21 1.53
N ILE A 156 -13.28 -32.91 1.49
CA ILE A 156 -14.47 -32.34 2.14
C ILE A 156 -15.34 -31.69 1.06
N SER A 157 -16.56 -32.19 0.94
CA SER A 157 -17.56 -31.70 0.00
C SER A 157 -18.13 -30.36 0.47
N ILE A 158 -17.99 -29.30 -0.33
CA ILE A 158 -18.64 -28.01 -0.13
C ILE A 158 -19.60 -27.79 -1.32
N PRO A 159 -20.88 -27.46 -1.08
CA PRO A 159 -21.87 -27.32 -2.13
C PRO A 159 -21.56 -26.17 -3.12
N PRO A 160 -21.93 -26.33 -4.41
CA PRO A 160 -21.68 -25.33 -5.44
C PRO A 160 -22.53 -24.08 -5.21
N GLY A 161 -21.88 -22.91 -5.12
CA GLY A 161 -22.54 -21.60 -4.95
C GLY A 161 -21.87 -20.67 -3.93
N LYS A 162 -21.03 -21.18 -3.03
CA LYS A 162 -20.35 -20.39 -1.97
C LYS A 162 -18.92 -19.95 -2.28
N ILE A 163 -18.40 -20.22 -3.48
CA ILE A 163 -16.99 -19.92 -3.84
C ILE A 163 -16.74 -18.40 -4.00
N ILE A 164 -17.80 -17.62 -4.21
CA ILE A 164 -17.72 -16.20 -4.62
C ILE A 164 -17.37 -15.23 -3.46
N GLN A 165 -17.38 -15.70 -2.20
CA GLN A 165 -17.25 -14.81 -1.04
C GLN A 165 -16.06 -15.18 -0.12
N LEU A 166 -14.95 -15.61 -0.72
CA LEU A 166 -13.78 -16.02 0.07
C LEU A 166 -12.94 -14.84 0.57
N LEU A 167 -12.99 -13.68 -0.09
CA LEU A 167 -12.24 -12.48 0.27
C LEU A 167 -13.01 -11.25 -0.25
N SER A 168 -13.39 -10.34 0.65
CA SER A 168 -14.09 -9.10 0.31
C SER A 168 -13.62 -8.01 1.27
N ALA A 169 -13.06 -6.94 0.71
CA ALA A 169 -12.66 -5.77 1.49
C ALA A 169 -13.86 -5.06 2.13
N ALA A 170 -15.03 -5.09 1.46
CA ALA A 170 -16.27 -4.55 1.97
C ALA A 170 -16.78 -5.37 3.16
N ASP A 171 -16.79 -6.71 3.07
CA ASP A 171 -17.23 -7.58 4.16
C ASP A 171 -16.28 -7.45 5.37
N ALA A 172 -14.98 -7.28 5.12
CA ALA A 172 -14.00 -7.06 6.19
C ALA A 172 -14.20 -5.71 6.90
N GLN A 173 -14.51 -4.66 6.13
CA GLN A 173 -14.85 -3.33 6.66
C GLN A 173 -16.16 -3.36 7.45
N GLU A 174 -17.20 -3.99 6.90
CA GLU A 174 -18.50 -4.16 7.56
C GLU A 174 -18.37 -4.97 8.86
N ALA A 175 -17.58 -6.04 8.87
CA ALA A 175 -17.31 -6.83 10.08
C ALA A 175 -16.58 -6.01 11.16
N PHE A 176 -15.64 -5.16 10.75
CA PHE A 176 -14.95 -4.25 11.66
C PHE A 176 -15.90 -3.19 12.25
N GLU A 177 -16.76 -2.59 11.42
CA GLU A 177 -17.76 -1.60 11.84
C GLU A 177 -18.86 -2.21 12.72
N ALA A 178 -19.35 -3.41 12.37
CA ALA A 178 -20.37 -4.15 13.11
C ALA A 178 -19.91 -4.51 14.53
N ASN A 179 -18.60 -4.67 14.74
CA ASN A 179 -18.01 -4.86 16.06
C ASN A 179 -17.76 -3.54 16.80
N ASN A 180 -18.39 -2.42 16.41
CA ASN A 180 -18.21 -1.08 17.00
C ASN A 180 -16.73 -0.68 17.10
N TYR A 181 -15.91 -1.00 16.10
CA TYR A 181 -14.48 -0.68 16.09
C TYR A 181 -13.68 -1.32 17.24
N SER A 182 -14.23 -2.36 17.89
CA SER A 182 -13.60 -3.01 19.06
C SER A 182 -12.62 -4.14 18.71
N GLU A 183 -12.38 -4.40 17.42
CA GLU A 183 -11.39 -5.39 17.00
C GLU A 183 -9.99 -4.99 17.47
N ARG A 184 -9.25 -5.98 17.98
CA ARG A 184 -7.88 -5.75 18.45
C ARG A 184 -6.95 -5.61 17.24
N PRO A 185 -6.12 -4.55 17.19
CA PRO A 185 -5.02 -4.45 16.24
C PRO A 185 -4.07 -5.65 16.32
N LEU A 186 -3.52 -6.02 15.17
CA LEU A 186 -2.49 -7.05 15.05
C LEU A 186 -1.18 -6.54 15.67
N THR A 187 -0.49 -7.42 16.38
CA THR A 187 0.89 -7.17 16.80
C THR A 187 1.84 -7.27 15.61
N SER A 188 3.07 -6.74 15.74
CA SER A 188 4.08 -6.86 14.68
C SER A 188 4.37 -8.31 14.28
N ALA A 189 4.25 -9.27 15.21
CA ALA A 189 4.48 -10.69 14.92
C ALA A 189 3.30 -11.31 14.18
N GLU A 190 2.06 -11.02 14.60
CA GLU A 190 0.86 -11.47 13.89
C GLU A 190 0.77 -10.85 12.49
N LEU A 191 1.16 -9.58 12.34
CA LEU A 191 1.22 -8.91 11.04
C LEU A 191 2.26 -9.56 10.12
N ALA A 192 3.43 -9.94 10.64
CA ALA A 192 4.45 -10.65 9.86
C ALA A 192 3.99 -12.06 9.41
N LEU A 193 3.24 -12.78 10.25
CA LEU A 193 2.63 -14.05 9.86
C LEU A 193 1.60 -13.84 8.75
N LEU A 194 0.73 -12.82 8.89
CA LEU A 194 -0.24 -12.47 7.86
C LEU A 194 0.45 -12.03 6.56
N GLU A 195 1.56 -11.29 6.61
CA GLU A 195 2.36 -10.95 5.43
C GLU A 195 2.85 -12.20 4.69
N ALA A 196 3.34 -13.20 5.42
CA ALA A 196 3.79 -14.46 4.82
C ALA A 196 2.62 -15.25 4.18
N ASP A 197 1.46 -15.26 4.84
CA ASP A 197 0.25 -15.90 4.32
C ASP A 197 -0.28 -15.20 3.07
N VAL A 198 -0.33 -13.86 3.06
CA VAL A 198 -0.75 -13.04 1.91
C VAL A 198 0.21 -13.18 0.75
N LEU A 199 1.52 -13.21 1.00
CA LEU A 199 2.52 -13.44 -0.03
C LEU A 199 2.36 -14.83 -0.67
N THR A 200 2.20 -15.86 0.16
CA THR A 200 1.96 -17.23 -0.32
C THR A 200 0.67 -17.29 -1.14
N LEU A 201 -0.38 -16.63 -0.68
CA LEU A 201 -1.66 -16.58 -1.39
C LEU A 201 -1.52 -15.84 -2.73
N SER A 202 -0.81 -14.71 -2.76
CA SER A 202 -0.54 -13.94 -3.96
C SER A 202 0.16 -14.81 -5.02
N ASN A 203 1.24 -15.48 -4.64
CA ASN A 203 1.99 -16.39 -5.52
C ASN A 203 1.11 -17.53 -6.06
N LEU A 204 0.26 -18.11 -5.20
CA LEU A 204 -0.68 -19.13 -5.64
C LEU A 204 -1.68 -18.57 -6.65
N THR A 205 -2.20 -17.36 -6.42
CA THR A 205 -3.19 -16.73 -7.31
C THR A 205 -2.63 -16.27 -8.64
N GLU A 206 -1.39 -15.77 -8.69
CA GLU A 206 -0.73 -15.38 -9.95
C GLU A 206 -0.52 -16.59 -10.89
N ASN A 207 -0.45 -17.80 -10.34
CA ASN A 207 -0.24 -19.05 -11.09
C ASN A 207 -1.51 -19.88 -11.31
N LEU A 208 -2.70 -19.36 -10.97
CA LEU A 208 -3.95 -20.10 -11.15
C LEU A 208 -4.34 -20.19 -12.63
N ASP A 209 -4.53 -21.41 -13.12
CA ASP A 209 -5.19 -21.64 -14.41
C ASP A 209 -6.71 -21.42 -14.27
N PRO A 210 -7.32 -20.50 -15.04
CA PRO A 210 -8.76 -20.28 -15.04
C PRO A 210 -9.59 -21.52 -15.38
N LYS A 211 -9.01 -22.56 -15.98
CA LYS A 211 -9.68 -23.82 -16.31
C LYS A 211 -9.61 -24.84 -15.17
N VAL A 212 -8.68 -24.71 -14.24
CA VAL A 212 -8.46 -25.67 -13.15
C VAL A 212 -9.15 -25.20 -11.87
N PRO A 213 -9.87 -26.06 -11.11
CA PRO A 213 -10.46 -25.69 -9.84
C PRO A 213 -9.44 -25.07 -8.87
N ILE A 214 -9.83 -24.00 -8.15
CA ILE A 214 -8.96 -23.41 -7.13
C ILE A 214 -8.67 -24.46 -6.07
N SER A 215 -7.38 -24.66 -5.78
CA SER A 215 -6.93 -25.68 -4.85
C SER A 215 -7.51 -25.48 -3.45
N ARG A 216 -7.61 -26.56 -2.68
CA ARG A 216 -8.07 -26.51 -1.29
C ARG A 216 -7.12 -25.71 -0.41
N GLY A 217 -5.81 -25.81 -0.64
CA GLY A 217 -4.80 -25.03 0.06
C GLY A 217 -5.00 -23.53 -0.13
N THR A 218 -5.19 -23.09 -1.38
CA THR A 218 -5.51 -21.69 -1.71
C THR A 218 -6.78 -21.22 -1.02
N LYS A 219 -7.85 -22.03 -1.02
CA LYS A 219 -9.10 -21.68 -0.33
C LYS A 219 -8.94 -21.59 1.19
N LYS A 220 -8.20 -22.51 1.80
CA LYS A 220 -7.93 -22.50 3.25
C LYS A 220 -7.14 -21.26 3.64
N LEU A 221 -6.11 -20.92 2.87
CA LEU A 221 -5.27 -19.76 3.10
C LEU A 221 -6.04 -18.43 2.91
N ALA A 222 -6.86 -18.34 1.86
CA ALA A 222 -7.74 -17.20 1.66
C ALA A 222 -8.78 -17.06 2.80
N SER A 223 -9.33 -18.16 3.32
CA SER A 223 -10.23 -18.11 4.48
C SER A 223 -9.52 -17.67 5.78
N LEU A 224 -8.25 -18.04 5.98
CA LEU A 224 -7.44 -17.55 7.10
C LEU A 224 -7.22 -16.04 6.98
N CYS A 225 -6.82 -15.57 5.80
CA CYS A 225 -6.66 -14.14 5.51
C CYS A 225 -7.97 -13.38 5.72
N GLN A 226 -9.10 -13.91 5.25
CA GLN A 226 -10.42 -13.33 5.43
C GLN A 226 -10.79 -13.13 6.90
N LYS A 227 -10.44 -14.10 7.75
CA LYS A 227 -10.71 -14.05 9.18
C LYS A 227 -9.89 -12.98 9.91
N GLU A 228 -8.65 -12.77 9.48
CA GLU A 228 -7.76 -11.77 10.09
C GLU A 228 -7.93 -10.36 9.49
N TRP A 229 -8.61 -10.24 8.34
CA TRP A 229 -8.81 -8.97 7.63
C TRP A 229 -9.51 -7.87 8.46
N PRO A 230 -10.54 -8.15 9.28
CA PRO A 230 -11.11 -7.12 10.16
C PRO A 230 -10.11 -6.59 11.20
N LYS A 231 -9.22 -7.44 11.72
CA LYS A 231 -8.14 -7.00 12.61
C LYS A 231 -7.07 -6.22 11.85
N LEU A 232 -6.84 -6.56 10.58
CA LEU A 232 -5.99 -5.78 9.70
C LEU A 232 -6.57 -4.37 9.46
N LYS A 233 -7.89 -4.26 9.25
CA LYS A 233 -8.60 -2.96 9.22
C LYS A 233 -8.41 -2.20 10.53
N ALA A 234 -8.58 -2.87 11.67
CA ALA A 234 -8.31 -2.28 12.98
C ALA A 234 -6.84 -1.83 13.16
N THR A 235 -5.88 -2.54 12.57
CA THR A 235 -4.44 -2.19 12.59
C THR A 235 -4.13 -1.00 11.68
N GLY A 236 -4.91 -0.83 10.60
CA GLY A 236 -4.89 0.36 9.76
C GLY A 236 -5.67 1.55 10.35
N CYS A 237 -6.54 1.30 11.33
CA CYS A 237 -7.24 2.33 12.10
C CYS A 237 -6.36 2.85 13.24
N VAL A 238 -6.34 4.16 13.37
CA VAL A 238 -5.32 4.91 14.12
C VAL A 238 -5.56 4.92 15.64
N ASP A 239 -6.76 4.56 16.08
CA ASP A 239 -7.22 4.84 17.44
C ASP A 239 -6.63 3.93 18.54
N GLY A 240 -5.72 3.02 18.21
CA GLY A 240 -5.11 2.16 19.23
C GLY A 240 -3.85 1.43 18.78
N HIS A 241 -2.71 1.87 19.32
CA HIS A 241 -1.53 1.04 19.58
C HIS A 241 -0.72 0.53 18.36
N ASN A 242 0.24 1.38 17.94
CA ASN A 242 1.43 1.12 17.11
C ASN A 242 1.35 1.62 15.64
N SER A 243 1.56 2.93 15.47
CA SER A 243 1.59 3.66 14.19
C SER A 243 2.61 3.12 13.18
N SER A 244 3.71 2.51 13.66
CA SER A 244 4.71 1.88 12.77
C SER A 244 4.18 0.71 11.96
N LEU A 245 3.05 0.12 12.39
CA LEU A 245 2.40 -1.01 11.71
C LEU A 245 1.37 -0.55 10.68
N VAL A 246 0.89 0.70 10.75
CA VAL A 246 -0.16 1.23 9.86
C VAL A 246 0.23 1.13 8.38
N PRO A 247 1.43 1.55 7.93
CA PRO A 247 1.81 1.43 6.53
C PRO A 247 1.85 -0.03 6.04
N ARG A 248 2.28 -0.95 6.91
CA ARG A 248 2.31 -2.39 6.61
C ARG A 248 0.90 -2.98 6.55
N ALA A 249 0.03 -2.56 7.45
CA ALA A 249 -1.37 -3.00 7.49
C ALA A 249 -2.15 -2.52 6.27
N LEU A 250 -1.98 -1.25 5.87
CA LEU A 250 -2.58 -0.70 4.65
C LEU A 250 -2.05 -1.39 3.39
N GLN A 251 -0.75 -1.69 3.34
CA GLN A 251 -0.17 -2.45 2.23
C GLN A 251 -0.82 -3.84 2.09
N LEU A 252 -0.96 -4.57 3.20
CA LEU A 252 -1.62 -5.87 3.20
C LEU A 252 -3.10 -5.78 2.81
N ASP A 253 -3.79 -4.70 3.21
CA ASP A 253 -5.18 -4.46 2.85
C ASP A 253 -5.35 -4.28 1.34
N GLU A 254 -4.45 -3.52 0.71
CA GLU A 254 -4.41 -3.38 -0.75
C GLU A 254 -4.08 -4.69 -1.46
N ASP A 255 -3.11 -5.45 -0.96
CA ASP A 255 -2.70 -6.71 -1.57
C ASP A 255 -3.81 -7.77 -1.47
N LEU A 256 -4.50 -7.87 -0.33
CA LEU A 256 -5.68 -8.71 -0.17
C LEU A 256 -6.82 -8.28 -1.09
N THR A 257 -7.05 -6.97 -1.26
CA THR A 257 -8.05 -6.45 -2.20
C THR A 257 -7.73 -6.84 -3.64
N ARG A 258 -6.45 -6.77 -4.04
CA ARG A 258 -6.00 -7.19 -5.37
C ARG A 258 -6.20 -8.70 -5.59
N ILE A 259 -5.80 -9.51 -4.60
CA ILE A 259 -6.00 -10.97 -4.62
C ILE A 259 -7.49 -11.31 -4.74
N ALA A 260 -8.36 -10.64 -3.96
CA ALA A 260 -9.80 -10.81 -4.00
C ALA A 260 -10.36 -10.52 -5.41
N SER A 261 -9.93 -9.42 -6.03
CA SER A 261 -10.32 -9.06 -7.39
C SER A 261 -9.90 -10.15 -8.39
N THR A 262 -8.65 -10.63 -8.34
CA THR A 262 -8.14 -11.67 -9.22
C THR A 262 -8.94 -12.97 -9.08
N LEU A 263 -9.18 -13.42 -7.84
CA LEU A 263 -9.97 -14.61 -7.55
C LEU A 263 -11.41 -14.48 -8.07
N SER A 264 -12.02 -13.31 -7.90
CA SER A 264 -13.36 -13.01 -8.42
C SER A 264 -13.37 -13.08 -9.95
N THR A 265 -12.40 -12.45 -10.64
CA THR A 265 -12.31 -12.51 -12.10
C THR A 265 -12.15 -13.95 -12.61
N ILE A 266 -11.29 -14.75 -11.97
CA ILE A 266 -11.12 -16.17 -12.32
C ILE A 266 -12.43 -16.94 -12.13
N ALA A 267 -13.16 -16.69 -11.03
CA ALA A 267 -14.46 -17.31 -10.78
C ALA A 267 -15.50 -16.91 -11.84
N THR A 268 -15.55 -15.64 -12.23
CA THR A 268 -16.47 -15.15 -13.28
C THR A 268 -16.16 -15.77 -14.65
N LEU A 269 -14.89 -15.85 -15.03
CA LEU A 269 -14.47 -16.46 -16.30
C LEU A 269 -14.87 -17.95 -16.37
N LYS A 270 -14.85 -18.67 -15.24
CA LYS A 270 -15.37 -20.05 -15.17
C LYS A 270 -16.87 -20.12 -15.39
N CYS A 271 -17.65 -19.20 -14.82
CA CYS A 271 -19.09 -19.19 -15.02
C CYS A 271 -19.47 -18.92 -16.49
N ILE A 272 -18.66 -18.13 -17.21
CA ILE A 272 -18.88 -17.82 -18.63
C ILE A 272 -18.42 -18.97 -19.55
N GLY A 273 -17.37 -19.71 -19.18
CA GLY A 273 -16.87 -20.85 -19.95
C GLY A 273 -17.64 -22.16 -19.80
N CYS A 274 -18.73 -22.19 -19.02
CA CYS A 274 -19.60 -23.35 -18.82
C CYS A 274 -20.88 -23.34 -19.70
N THR A 275 -20.94 -22.51 -20.74
CA THR A 275 -21.96 -22.58 -21.80
C THR A 275 -21.42 -23.19 -23.07
#